data_AF-A0A3N5G4K6-F1
#
_entry.id   AF-A0A3N5G4K6-F1
#
_cell.length_a   1.000
_cell.length_b   1.000
_cell.length_c   1.000
_cell.angle_alpha   90.00
_cell.angle_beta   90.00
_cell.angle_gamma   90.00
#
_symmetry.space_group_name_H-M   'P 1'
#
loop_
_entity.id
_entity.type
_entity.pdbx_description
1 polymer ?
#
loop_
_entity_poly.entity_id
_entity_poly.type
_entity_poly.pdbx_seq_one_letter_code
_entity_poly.pdbx_strand_id
1 'polypeptide(L)'
;MIEIAALVTSAWTVIQPLLPVIALKGAEEIGKRAVGEVWDLVKKKFDEKPETQKVVEKLLKEPQNAVTQGAFQYHLQDMLESDPTFATSLAKLLETAGSDFKGQVIGGGALAQGDHAKAVGQGGILIEGGVTGNTTAGNSQAGKQ
;
A
#
# COMPACT_ATOMS: atom_id res chain seq x y z
N MET A 1 -5.35 6.47 -17.19
CA MET A 1 -5.74 7.35 -16.06
C MET A 1 -5.23 6.66 -14.81
N ILE A 2 -4.50 7.34 -13.93
CA ILE A 2 -3.96 6.72 -12.71
C ILE A 2 -5.09 6.65 -11.68
N GLU A 3 -5.43 5.46 -11.21
CA GLU A 3 -6.42 5.26 -10.15
C GLU A 3 -5.82 5.60 -8.78
N ILE A 4 -6.13 6.78 -8.25
CA ILE A 4 -5.50 7.31 -7.02
C ILE A 4 -5.77 6.40 -5.81
N ALA A 5 -6.99 5.88 -5.65
CA ALA A 5 -7.34 4.99 -4.54
C ALA A 5 -6.52 3.69 -4.55
N ALA A 6 -6.26 3.14 -5.74
CA ALA A 6 -5.40 1.97 -5.91
C ALA A 6 -3.95 2.32 -5.52
N LEU A 7 -3.47 3.49 -5.92
CA LEU A 7 -2.12 3.96 -5.64
C LEU A 7 -1.88 4.16 -4.12
N VAL A 8 -2.84 4.73 -3.41
CA VAL A 8 -2.82 4.86 -1.93
C VAL A 8 -2.74 3.47 -1.28
N THR A 9 -3.56 2.53 -1.74
CA THR A 9 -3.60 1.15 -1.22
C THR A 9 -2.28 0.41 -1.45
N SER A 10 -1.70 0.54 -2.65
CA SER A 10 -0.41 -0.04 -2.98
C SER A 10 0.72 0.57 -2.15
N ALA A 11 0.78 1.90 -2.04
CA ALA A 11 1.75 2.59 -1.20
C ALA A 11 1.66 2.13 0.26
N TRP A 12 0.43 2.03 0.79
CA TRP A 12 0.19 1.58 2.15
C TRP A 12 0.68 0.14 2.38
N THR A 13 0.39 -0.78 1.46
CA THR A 13 0.82 -2.18 1.55
C THR A 13 2.34 -2.30 1.63
N VAL A 14 3.06 -1.47 0.87
CA VAL A 14 4.52 -1.46 0.81
C VAL A 14 5.12 -0.82 2.07
N ILE A 15 4.52 0.27 2.57
CA ILE A 15 5.03 1.06 3.70
C ILE A 15 4.70 0.42 5.06
N GLN A 16 3.47 -0.06 5.26
CA GLN A 16 2.96 -0.55 6.55
C GLN A 16 3.87 -1.58 7.27
N PRO A 17 4.44 -2.59 6.60
CA PRO A 17 5.35 -3.52 7.27
C PRO A 17 6.70 -2.91 7.66
N LEU A 18 7.10 -1.79 7.03
CA LEU A 18 8.35 -1.11 7.34
C LEU A 18 8.23 -0.15 8.52
N LEU A 19 7.04 0.36 8.84
CA LEU A 19 6.84 1.37 9.89
C LEU A 19 7.54 1.03 11.22
N PRO A 20 7.48 -0.22 11.75
CA PRO A 20 8.21 -0.57 12.97
C PRO A 20 9.73 -0.47 12.79
N VAL A 21 10.25 -0.86 11.62
CA VAL A 21 11.68 -0.79 11.33
C VAL A 21 12.13 0.67 11.21
N ILE A 22 11.37 1.51 10.50
CA ILE A 22 11.63 2.94 10.35
C ILE A 22 11.61 3.63 11.72
N ALA A 23 10.63 3.31 12.57
CA ALA A 23 10.50 3.88 13.90
C ALA A 23 11.68 3.49 14.83
N LEU A 24 12.18 2.27 14.72
CA LEU A 24 13.25 1.74 15.57
C LEU A 24 14.66 2.10 15.08
N LYS A 25 14.87 2.14 13.76
CA LYS A 25 16.19 2.22 13.13
C LYS A 25 16.41 3.46 12.27
N GLY A 26 15.37 4.22 11.97
CA GLY A 26 15.42 5.35 11.04
C GLY A 26 15.29 4.93 9.57
N ALA A 27 14.93 5.89 8.71
CA ALA A 27 14.69 5.65 7.28
C ALA A 27 15.97 5.27 6.50
N GLU A 28 17.14 5.74 6.97
CA GLU A 28 18.44 5.53 6.32
C GLU A 28 18.82 4.03 6.22
N GLU A 29 18.35 3.20 7.16
CA GLU A 29 18.61 1.76 7.18
C GLU A 29 17.77 0.99 6.15
N ILE A 30 16.70 1.59 5.63
CA ILE A 30 15.83 1.02 4.60
C ILE A 30 16.19 1.54 3.20
N GLY A 31 16.90 2.67 3.12
CA GLY A 31 17.17 3.49 1.94
C GLY A 31 18.00 2.89 0.81
N LYS A 32 18.15 1.56 0.73
CA LYS A 32 18.84 0.86 -0.38
C LYS A 32 17.94 -0.04 -1.22
N ARG A 33 16.63 -0.05 -0.95
CA ARG A 33 15.64 -0.86 -1.68
C ARG A 33 14.55 0.05 -2.23
N ALA A 34 13.90 -0.37 -3.32
CA ALA A 34 12.79 0.36 -3.93
C ALA A 34 11.66 0.68 -2.92
N VAL A 35 11.44 -0.19 -1.93
CA VAL A 35 10.49 0.00 -0.83
C VAL A 35 10.88 1.19 0.09
N GLY A 36 12.17 1.43 0.28
CA GLY A 36 12.68 2.61 1.00
C GLY A 36 12.48 3.90 0.20
N GLU A 37 12.72 3.86 -1.11
CA GLU A 37 12.49 5.02 -1.98
C GLU A 37 11.01 5.44 -2.02
N VAL A 38 10.08 4.48 -1.98
CA VAL A 38 8.64 4.76 -1.83
C VAL A 38 8.37 5.53 -0.54
N TRP A 39 8.94 5.08 0.59
CA TRP A 39 8.79 5.77 1.86
C TRP A 39 9.38 7.19 1.82
N ASP A 40 10.60 7.35 1.30
CA ASP A 40 11.28 8.64 1.25
C ASP A 40 10.52 9.64 0.39
N LEU A 41 9.98 9.21 -0.76
CA LEU A 41 9.16 10.06 -1.62
C LEU A 41 7.89 10.52 -0.88
N VAL A 42 7.17 9.60 -0.24
CA VAL A 42 5.94 9.92 0.49
C VAL A 42 6.25 10.82 1.68
N LYS A 43 7.26 10.49 2.49
CA LYS A 43 7.67 11.29 3.65
C LYS A 43 8.05 12.71 3.22
N LYS A 44 8.81 12.87 2.15
CA LYS A 44 9.16 14.20 1.61
C LYS A 44 7.92 15.04 1.30
N LYS A 45 6.90 14.45 0.68
CA LYS A 45 5.63 15.14 0.41
C LYS A 45 4.87 15.51 1.69
N PHE A 46 4.90 14.64 2.70
CA PHE A 46 4.30 14.94 3.99
C PHE A 46 5.07 16.03 4.77
N ASP A 47 6.37 16.15 4.58
CA ASP A 47 7.20 17.19 5.22
C ASP A 47 7.03 18.57 4.55
N GLU A 48 6.53 18.63 3.30
CA GLU A 48 6.22 19.89 2.61
C GLU A 48 5.07 20.66 3.27
N LYS A 49 4.18 19.97 4.02
CA LYS A 49 3.05 20.59 4.73
C LYS A 49 3.15 20.35 6.25
N PRO A 50 3.14 21.40 7.09
CA PRO A 50 3.22 21.25 8.55
C PRO A 50 2.10 20.43 9.19
N GLU A 51 0.91 20.46 8.57
CA GLU A 51 -0.27 19.71 9.02
C GLU A 51 -0.11 18.19 8.87
N THR A 52 0.60 17.74 7.84
CA THR A 52 0.80 16.33 7.54
C THR A 52 2.05 15.75 8.20
N GLN A 53 3.04 16.59 8.50
CA GLN A 53 4.24 16.17 9.24
C GLN A 53 3.90 15.48 10.57
N LYS A 54 2.96 16.05 11.34
CA LYS A 54 2.51 15.46 12.62
C LYS A 54 1.85 14.09 12.46
N VAL A 55 1.24 13.82 11.30
CA VAL A 55 0.62 12.53 11.00
C VAL A 55 1.70 11.47 10.83
N VAL A 56 2.79 11.78 10.13
CA VAL A 56 3.95 10.87 9.97
C VAL A 56 4.61 10.60 11.33
N GLU A 57 4.84 11.65 12.13
CA GLU A 57 5.45 11.48 13.46
C GLU A 57 4.61 10.58 14.37
N LYS A 58 3.29 10.80 14.39
CA LYS A 58 2.36 9.94 15.14
C LYS A 58 2.34 8.52 14.57
N LEU A 59 2.40 8.36 13.25
CA LEU A 59 2.39 7.05 12.61
C LEU A 59 3.63 6.23 12.99
N LEU A 60 4.80 6.87 13.08
CA LEU A 60 6.03 6.21 13.50
C LEU A 60 6.01 5.87 15.00
N LYS A 61 5.39 6.72 15.84
CA LYS A 61 5.25 6.45 17.28
C LYS A 61 4.23 5.35 17.57
N GLU A 62 3.14 5.33 16.82
CA GLU A 62 1.98 4.45 17.02
C GLU A 62 1.59 3.76 15.70
N PRO A 63 2.43 2.87 15.15
CA PRO A 63 2.22 2.29 13.82
C PRO A 63 0.99 1.39 13.73
N GLN A 64 0.41 0.96 14.86
CA GLN A 64 -0.81 0.14 14.94
C GLN A 64 -2.08 0.96 15.22
N ASN A 65 -1.97 2.28 15.40
CA ASN A 65 -3.12 3.13 15.69
C ASN A 65 -3.94 3.37 14.42
N ALA A 66 -5.10 2.71 14.32
CA ALA A 66 -5.98 2.75 13.15
C ALA A 66 -6.40 4.19 12.73
N VAL A 67 -6.57 5.10 13.69
CA VAL A 67 -6.92 6.50 13.41
C VAL A 67 -5.76 7.20 12.69
N THR A 68 -4.53 7.00 13.17
CA THR A 68 -3.33 7.57 12.56
C THR A 68 -3.03 6.95 11.19
N GLN A 69 -3.24 5.64 11.03
CA GLN A 69 -3.13 4.96 9.73
C GLN A 69 -4.13 5.53 8.71
N GLY A 70 -5.39 5.70 9.12
CA GLY A 70 -6.44 6.29 8.27
C GLY A 70 -6.14 7.74 7.89
N ALA A 71 -5.66 8.54 8.85
CA ALA A 71 -5.25 9.93 8.58
C ALA A 71 -4.09 9.99 7.57
N PHE A 72 -3.11 9.09 7.68
CA PHE A 72 -2.01 9.01 6.71
C PHE A 72 -2.54 8.69 5.31
N GLN A 73 -3.39 7.67 5.16
CA GLN A 73 -3.95 7.31 3.84
C GLN A 73 -4.80 8.44 3.25
N TYR A 74 -5.60 9.11 4.07
CA TYR A 74 -6.40 10.25 3.66
C TYR A 74 -5.54 11.40 3.12
N HIS A 75 -4.50 11.79 3.85
CA HIS A 75 -3.60 12.86 3.40
C HIS A 75 -2.77 12.47 2.19
N LEU A 76 -2.39 11.19 2.07
CA LEU A 76 -1.72 10.68 0.88
C LEU A 76 -2.63 10.78 -0.34
N GLN A 77 -3.92 10.44 -0.21
CA GLN A 77 -4.90 10.59 -1.28
C GLN A 77 -5.01 12.05 -1.74
N ASP A 78 -5.22 12.98 -0.80
CA ASP A 78 -5.35 14.42 -1.09
C ASP A 78 -4.12 14.97 -1.86
N MET A 79 -2.91 14.56 -1.45
CA MET A 79 -1.68 14.96 -2.13
C MET A 79 -1.58 14.40 -3.55
N LEU A 80 -2.01 13.16 -3.77
CA LEU A 80 -1.97 12.52 -5.08
C LEU A 80 -3.02 13.10 -6.03
N GLU A 81 -4.19 13.48 -5.52
CA GLU A 81 -5.23 14.19 -6.28
C GLU A 81 -4.77 15.60 -6.66
N SER A 82 -4.07 16.28 -5.75
CA SER A 82 -3.59 17.66 -5.94
C SER A 82 -2.31 17.76 -6.79
N ASP A 83 -1.49 16.70 -6.85
CA ASP A 83 -0.21 16.68 -7.57
C ASP A 83 -0.10 15.44 -8.49
N PRO A 84 -0.51 15.58 -9.77
CA PRO A 84 -0.40 14.49 -10.76
C PRO A 84 1.04 14.03 -11.03
N THR A 85 2.03 14.90 -10.82
CA THR A 85 3.46 14.55 -10.99
C THR A 85 3.92 13.64 -9.86
N PHE A 86 3.46 13.93 -8.64
CA PHE A 86 3.66 13.05 -7.50
C PHE A 86 3.00 11.69 -7.73
N ALA A 87 1.75 11.66 -8.20
CA ALA A 87 1.06 10.40 -8.50
C ALA A 87 1.82 9.54 -9.53
N THR A 88 2.33 10.16 -10.60
CA THR A 88 3.14 9.48 -11.61
C THR A 88 4.46 8.95 -11.03
N SER A 89 5.14 9.73 -10.21
CA SER A 89 6.41 9.34 -9.59
C SER A 89 6.23 8.19 -8.60
N LEU A 90 5.17 8.24 -7.79
CA LEU A 90 4.84 7.19 -6.84
C LEU A 90 4.45 5.89 -7.54
N ALA A 91 3.66 5.96 -8.62
CA ALA A 91 3.29 4.79 -9.42
C ALA A 91 4.53 4.06 -9.95
N LYS A 92 5.48 4.79 -10.53
CA LYS A 92 6.72 4.20 -11.07
C LYS A 92 7.59 3.53 -9.99
N LEU A 93 7.68 4.13 -8.80
CA LEU A 93 8.40 3.51 -7.69
C LEU A 93 7.69 2.25 -7.20
N LEU A 94 6.36 2.24 -7.17
CA LEU A 94 5.58 1.08 -6.75
C LEU A 94 5.65 -0.08 -7.75
N GLU A 95 5.78 0.19 -9.05
CA GLU A 95 6.06 -0.85 -10.04
C GLU A 95 7.38 -1.57 -9.75
N THR A 96 8.42 -0.80 -9.40
CA THR A 96 9.74 -1.34 -9.02
C THR A 96 9.65 -2.09 -7.70
N ALA A 97 9.06 -1.48 -6.68
CA ALA A 97 8.92 -2.06 -5.34
C ALA A 97 8.07 -3.33 -5.35
N GLY A 98 6.97 -3.37 -6.11
CA GLY A 98 6.12 -4.55 -6.28
C GLY A 98 6.79 -5.66 -7.09
N SER A 99 7.75 -5.33 -7.97
CA SER A 99 8.53 -6.35 -8.69
C SER A 99 9.58 -7.02 -7.78
N ASP A 100 10.09 -6.28 -6.79
CA ASP A 100 10.98 -6.80 -5.74
C ASP A 100 10.22 -7.50 -4.60
N PHE A 101 8.93 -7.17 -4.39
CA PHE A 101 8.13 -7.72 -3.30
C PHE A 101 7.53 -9.09 -3.67
N LYS A 102 8.29 -10.16 -3.44
CA LYS A 102 7.74 -11.53 -3.32
C LYS A 102 6.98 -11.69 -2.00
N GLY A 103 5.94 -10.88 -1.79
CA GLY A 103 5.18 -10.82 -0.54
C GLY A 103 4.07 -11.88 -0.49
N GLN A 104 4.20 -12.82 0.44
CA GLN A 104 3.12 -13.71 0.83
C GLN A 104 2.00 -12.91 1.53
N VAL A 105 0.75 -13.14 1.13
CA VAL A 105 -0.44 -12.57 1.77
C VAL A 105 -0.56 -13.10 3.19
N ILE A 106 -0.32 -12.26 4.21
CA ILE A 106 -0.56 -12.58 5.62
C ILE A 106 -1.83 -11.82 6.07
N GLY A 107 -2.98 -12.49 5.98
CA GLY A 107 -4.30 -11.97 6.38
C GLY A 107 -5.39 -12.11 5.31
N GLY A 108 -6.64 -11.75 5.64
CA GLY A 108 -7.80 -11.80 4.73
C GLY A 108 -7.88 -10.65 3.71
N GLY A 109 -6.74 -10.07 3.33
CA GLY A 109 -6.67 -8.99 2.35
C GLY A 109 -6.28 -9.50 0.96
N ALA A 110 -6.78 -8.84 -0.08
CA ALA A 110 -6.36 -9.09 -1.46
C ALA A 110 -5.31 -8.05 -1.87
N LEU A 111 -4.20 -8.51 -2.45
CA LEU A 111 -3.21 -7.63 -3.08
C LEU A 111 -3.46 -7.66 -4.59
N ALA A 112 -3.84 -6.52 -5.17
CA ALA A 112 -3.98 -6.34 -6.61
C ALA A 112 -2.78 -5.55 -7.12
N GLN A 113 -1.96 -6.16 -7.97
CA GLN A 113 -0.75 -5.55 -8.53
C GLN A 113 -0.85 -5.39 -10.05
N GLY A 114 -0.73 -4.14 -10.52
CA GLY A 114 -0.50 -3.76 -11.93
C GLY A 114 -1.75 -3.57 -12.80
N ASP A 115 -1.58 -2.84 -13.91
CA ASP A 115 -2.48 -2.91 -15.07
C ASP A 115 -2.35 -4.35 -15.64
N HIS A 116 -3.44 -5.13 -15.67
CA HIS A 116 -3.49 -6.62 -15.62
C HIS A 116 -3.42 -7.23 -14.21
N ALA A 117 -4.17 -6.65 -13.28
CA ALA A 117 -4.17 -6.98 -11.85
C ALA A 117 -4.13 -8.49 -11.55
N LYS A 118 -2.98 -8.92 -11.02
CA LYS A 118 -2.86 -10.23 -10.36
C LYS A 118 -3.35 -10.03 -8.93
N ALA A 119 -4.54 -10.53 -8.64
CA ALA A 119 -5.10 -10.52 -7.30
C ALA A 119 -4.61 -11.77 -6.56
N VAL A 120 -3.76 -11.61 -5.55
CA VAL A 120 -3.39 -12.72 -4.66
C VAL A 120 -4.31 -12.69 -3.46
N GLY A 121 -5.19 -13.68 -3.36
CA GLY A 121 -6.08 -13.87 -2.22
C GLY A 121 -5.44 -14.67 -1.09
N GLN A 122 -6.13 -14.73 0.05
CA GLN A 122 -5.75 -15.53 1.21
C GLN A 122 -5.39 -16.96 0.82
N GLY A 123 -4.17 -17.42 1.19
CA GLY A 123 -3.67 -18.76 0.86
C GLY A 123 -2.81 -18.85 -0.41
N GLY A 124 -2.45 -17.72 -1.02
CA GLY A 124 -1.57 -17.70 -2.21
C GLY A 124 -2.30 -18.00 -3.51
N ILE A 125 -3.62 -17.82 -3.55
CA ILE A 125 -4.40 -17.99 -4.78
C ILE A 125 -4.12 -16.81 -5.68
N LEU A 126 -3.31 -17.06 -6.70
CA LEU A 126 -3.03 -16.14 -7.79
C LEU A 126 -4.21 -16.17 -8.77
N ILE A 127 -4.98 -15.08 -8.85
CA ILE A 127 -5.96 -14.89 -9.93
C ILE A 127 -5.25 -14.16 -11.07
N GLU A 128 -4.91 -14.91 -12.12
CA GLU A 128 -4.42 -14.35 -13.39
C GLU A 128 -5.60 -14.27 -14.38
N GLY A 129 -6.02 -13.07 -14.74
CA GLY A 129 -6.99 -12.84 -15.82
C GLY A 129 -8.21 -12.04 -15.37
N GLY A 130 -8.54 -11.00 -16.13
CA GLY A 130 -9.73 -10.20 -15.91
C GLY A 130 -10.99 -11.06 -15.88
N VAL A 131 -11.77 -10.96 -14.82
CA VAL A 131 -13.06 -11.64 -14.71
C VAL A 131 -14.06 -10.90 -15.60
N THR A 132 -14.11 -11.26 -16.88
CA THR A 132 -15.24 -10.97 -17.77
C THR A 132 -16.18 -12.17 -17.74
N GLY A 133 -16.92 -12.33 -16.65
CA GLY A 133 -17.89 -13.42 -16.51
C GLY A 133 -18.64 -13.33 -15.19
N ASN A 134 -19.97 -13.53 -15.24
CA ASN A 134 -20.86 -13.56 -14.08
C ASN A 134 -20.38 -14.58 -13.03
N THR A 135 -19.89 -14.11 -11.88
CA THR A 135 -19.40 -14.96 -10.79
C THR A 135 -20.58 -15.51 -9.99
N THR A 136 -20.87 -16.81 -10.12
CA THR A 136 -21.71 -17.53 -9.15
C THR A 136 -20.82 -18.07 -8.04
N ALA A 137 -20.88 -17.43 -6.86
CA ALA A 137 -20.22 -17.91 -5.65
C ALA A 137 -21.03 -19.06 -5.05
N GLY A 138 -20.51 -20.30 -5.15
CA GLY A 138 -21.12 -21.47 -4.52
C GLY A 138 -20.85 -21.49 -3.01
N ASN A 139 -21.91 -21.36 -2.21
CA ASN A 139 -21.85 -21.54 -0.76
C ASN A 139 -21.88 -23.04 -0.43
N SER A 140 -20.82 -23.59 0.17
CA SER A 140 -20.85 -24.93 0.75
C SER A 140 -21.33 -24.85 2.21
N GLN A 141 -22.64 -25.00 2.39
CA GLN A 141 -23.22 -25.24 3.72
C GLN A 141 -22.98 -26.71 4.06
N ALA A 142 -22.05 -26.97 4.99
CA ALA A 142 -21.84 -28.29 5.57
C ALA A 142 -23.05 -28.67 6.45
N GLY A 143 -23.95 -29.48 5.90
CA GLY A 143 -25.02 -30.14 6.64
C GLY A 143 -24.49 -31.37 7.37
N LYS A 144 -24.67 -31.40 8.69
CA LYS A 144 -24.45 -32.57 9.56
C LYS A 144 -25.34 -33.73 9.11
N GLN A 145 -24.79 -34.95 9.07
CA GLN A 145 -25.55 -36.20 9.13
C GLN A 145 -25.13 -36.96 10.37
#